data_AF-I8TSJ9-F1
#
_entry.id   AF-I8TSJ9-F1
#
_cell.length_a   1.000
_cell.length_b   1.000
_cell.length_c   1.000
_cell.angle_alpha   90.00
_cell.angle_beta   90.00
_cell.angle_gamma   90.00
#
_symmetry.space_group_name_H-M   'P 1'
#
loop_
_entity.id
_entity.type
_entity.pdbx_description
1 polymer ?
#
loop_
_entity_poly.entity_id
_entity_poly.type
_entity_poly.pdbx_seq_one_letter_code
_entity_poly.pdbx_strand_id
1 'polypeptide(L)'
;MGFFGKNSEISWMQRLEDEVEGRSQGLDDSGMALDQATSTQEQRHDVPTTTVSYHLDDLQLPLMDCVDAYALPPKELADQFFTAFMESVHPAFMVIRKSIFSAQYRQFFSQPSNPPRRWLAILNMVFALGCRYQHLLDHAGGGDLDDVLYLNRARKLALSGNMLFEHADLQQIQVEFLVALYLLSMGQVNR
;
A
#
# COMPACT_ATOMS: atom_id res chain seq x y z
N MET A 1 -19.29 4.47 -40.21
CA MET A 1 -20.09 4.77 -39.01
C MET A 1 -19.40 4.13 -37.82
N GLY A 2 -18.63 4.91 -37.06
CA GLY A 2 -17.96 4.47 -35.83
C GLY A 2 -17.97 5.65 -34.86
N PHE A 3 -18.77 5.52 -33.82
CA PHE A 3 -19.07 6.54 -32.83
C PHE A 3 -17.89 6.58 -31.83
N PHE A 4 -17.05 7.61 -31.88
CA PHE A 4 -16.06 7.85 -30.83
C PHE A 4 -16.70 8.69 -29.72
N GLY A 5 -16.79 8.08 -28.55
CA GLY A 5 -17.47 8.58 -27.37
C GLY A 5 -16.87 9.88 -26.84
N LYS A 6 -17.75 10.85 -26.60
CA LYS A 6 -17.50 12.16 -26.01
C LYS A 6 -17.19 12.12 -24.49
N ASN A 7 -16.41 11.15 -24.01
CA ASN A 7 -16.03 11.04 -22.59
C ASN A 7 -14.52 10.79 -22.44
N SER A 8 -13.69 11.63 -23.06
CA SER A 8 -12.24 11.56 -22.84
C SER A 8 -11.87 12.48 -21.68
N GLU A 9 -11.22 11.93 -20.64
CA GLU A 9 -10.60 12.70 -19.53
C GLU A 9 -9.75 13.88 -20.05
N ILE A 10 -9.27 13.77 -21.28
CA ILE A 10 -8.52 14.77 -22.03
C ILE A 10 -9.34 16.07 -22.24
N SER A 11 -10.64 15.97 -22.53
CA SER A 11 -11.51 17.16 -22.68
C SER A 11 -11.89 17.81 -21.35
N TRP A 12 -11.75 17.08 -20.23
CA TRP A 12 -11.91 17.65 -18.89
C TRP A 12 -10.63 18.36 -18.44
N MET A 13 -9.46 17.77 -18.70
CA MET A 13 -8.17 18.40 -18.39
C MET A 13 -7.95 19.70 -19.17
N GLN A 14 -8.25 19.73 -20.48
CA GLN A 14 -8.12 20.95 -21.28
C GLN A 14 -9.01 22.10 -20.79
N ARG A 15 -10.24 21.79 -20.33
CA ARG A 15 -11.14 22.80 -19.76
C ARG A 15 -10.63 23.36 -18.43
N LEU A 16 -9.93 22.53 -17.65
CA LEU A 16 -9.39 22.90 -16.35
C LEU A 16 -8.14 23.78 -16.52
N GLU A 17 -7.31 23.49 -17.53
CA GLU A 17 -6.19 24.34 -17.95
C GLU A 17 -6.69 25.70 -18.48
N ASP A 18 -7.71 25.71 -19.34
CA ASP A 18 -8.31 26.95 -19.87
C ASP A 18 -8.95 27.83 -18.76
N GLU A 19 -9.55 27.22 -17.73
CA GLU A 19 -10.16 27.97 -16.62
C GLU A 19 -9.12 28.57 -15.66
N VAL A 20 -7.95 27.94 -15.53
CA VAL A 20 -6.84 28.43 -14.70
C VAL A 20 -6.07 29.54 -15.40
N GLU A 21 -5.85 29.42 -16.71
CA GLU A 21 -5.23 30.47 -17.53
C GLU A 21 -6.15 31.71 -17.63
N GLY A 22 -7.47 31.50 -17.71
CA GLY A 22 -8.47 32.57 -17.72
C GLY A 22 -8.60 33.36 -16.41
N ARG A 23 -8.13 32.82 -15.28
CA ARG A 23 -8.12 33.51 -13.98
C ARG A 23 -6.81 34.24 -13.67
N SER A 24 -5.74 33.94 -14.41
CA SER A 24 -4.42 34.54 -14.24
C SER A 24 -4.14 35.75 -15.14
N GLN A 25 -5.06 36.09 -16.06
CA GLN A 25 -5.01 37.31 -16.91
C GLN A 25 -6.06 38.38 -16.54
N GLY A 26 -6.67 38.29 -15.36
CA GLY A 26 -7.80 39.13 -14.96
C GLY A 26 -7.52 40.26 -13.96
N LEU A 27 -6.26 40.57 -13.65
CA LEU A 27 -5.89 41.64 -12.72
C LEU A 27 -4.58 42.29 -13.16
N ASP A 28 -4.65 43.13 -14.20
CA ASP A 28 -3.78 44.31 -14.39
C ASP A 28 -4.14 44.97 -15.74
N ASP A 29 -4.99 46.00 -15.71
CA ASP A 29 -4.73 47.29 -16.38
C ASP A 29 -5.95 48.22 -16.22
N SER A 30 -5.81 49.23 -15.38
CA SER A 30 -6.30 50.61 -15.60
C SER A 30 -6.29 51.38 -14.28
N GLY A 31 -5.10 51.88 -13.91
CA GLY A 31 -4.94 52.89 -12.87
C GLY A 31 -4.44 54.19 -13.48
N MET A 32 -5.31 55.18 -13.65
CA MET A 32 -4.90 56.59 -13.67
C MET A 32 -5.34 57.30 -12.39
N ALA A 33 -4.36 58.00 -11.81
CA ALA A 33 -4.43 59.16 -10.92
C ALA A 33 -4.54 58.96 -9.37
N LEU A 34 -3.37 59.16 -8.76
CA LEU A 34 -3.01 60.13 -7.71
C LEU A 34 -3.47 59.96 -6.24
N ASP A 35 -2.44 60.15 -5.40
CA ASP A 35 -2.39 60.70 -4.04
C ASP A 35 -2.51 59.79 -2.80
N GLN A 36 -1.34 59.62 -2.19
CA GLN A 36 -1.01 60.00 -0.81
C GLN A 36 -1.49 59.09 0.34
N ALA A 37 -0.47 58.65 1.09
CA ALA A 37 -0.42 58.47 2.55
C ALA A 37 -0.24 57.03 3.07
N THR A 38 0.94 56.85 3.68
CA THR A 38 1.23 56.08 4.90
C THR A 38 1.32 54.55 4.86
N SER A 39 2.51 54.12 5.30
CA SER A 39 2.81 53.03 6.22
C SER A 39 2.89 51.58 5.75
N THR A 40 4.01 51.00 6.20
CA THR A 40 4.27 49.61 6.62
C THR A 40 4.62 48.58 5.56
N GLN A 41 5.91 48.21 5.59
CA GLN A 41 6.44 46.90 5.25
C GLN A 41 5.48 45.80 5.71
N GLU A 42 5.19 44.85 4.82
CA GLU A 42 5.14 43.43 5.18
C GLU A 42 5.36 42.59 3.92
N GLN A 43 6.50 41.90 3.91
CA GLN A 43 6.84 40.84 2.96
C GLN A 43 5.72 39.79 2.95
N ARG A 44 5.07 39.55 1.82
CA ARG A 44 4.19 38.39 1.68
C ARG A 44 4.77 37.46 0.62
N HIS A 45 5.34 36.39 1.16
CA HIS A 45 5.96 35.26 0.49
C HIS A 45 5.19 34.82 -0.76
N ASP A 46 5.92 34.66 -1.87
CA ASP A 46 5.58 33.69 -2.89
C ASP A 46 5.37 32.34 -2.20
N VAL A 47 4.12 31.89 -2.14
CA VAL A 47 3.80 30.51 -1.76
C VAL A 47 3.98 29.71 -3.04
N PRO A 48 5.03 28.87 -3.15
CA PRO A 48 5.22 28.05 -4.34
C PRO A 48 4.07 27.04 -4.40
N THR A 49 3.58 26.80 -5.61
CA THR A 49 2.52 25.84 -5.97
C THR A 49 2.92 24.37 -5.73
N THR A 50 3.75 24.09 -4.72
CA THR A 50 4.33 22.78 -4.38
C THR A 50 3.73 22.15 -3.12
N THR A 51 2.51 22.53 -2.73
CA THR A 51 1.79 21.83 -1.66
C THR A 51 0.62 21.01 -2.19
N VAL A 52 0.94 20.12 -3.12
CA VAL A 52 0.38 18.76 -3.10
C VAL A 52 1.55 17.81 -3.35
N SER A 53 2.54 17.81 -2.45
CA SER A 53 3.41 16.64 -2.31
C SER A 53 2.50 15.47 -1.91
N TYR A 54 2.13 14.65 -2.89
CA TYR A 54 1.66 13.29 -2.63
C TYR A 54 2.83 12.58 -1.93
N HIS A 55 2.86 12.61 -0.60
CA HIS A 55 3.87 11.94 0.22
C HIS A 55 3.77 10.41 0.04
N LEU A 56 4.29 9.92 -1.08
CA LEU A 56 4.71 8.53 -1.27
C LEU A 56 6.14 8.32 -0.77
N ASP A 57 6.87 9.40 -0.49
CA ASP A 57 8.23 9.38 0.07
C ASP A 57 8.29 8.81 1.50
N ASP A 58 7.17 8.77 2.22
CA ASP A 58 7.09 8.23 3.59
C ASP A 58 6.84 6.71 3.62
N LEU A 59 6.51 6.08 2.49
CA LEU A 59 6.42 4.62 2.34
C LEU A 59 7.81 4.04 2.05
N GLN A 60 8.81 4.41 2.85
CA GLN A 60 10.08 3.68 2.90
C GLN A 60 9.81 2.31 3.50
N LEU A 61 9.34 1.38 2.68
CA LEU A 61 9.29 -0.04 3.02
C LEU A 61 10.71 -0.46 3.40
N PRO A 62 10.97 -0.94 4.62
CA PRO A 62 12.26 -1.49 4.98
C PRO A 62 12.55 -2.67 4.04
N LEU A 63 13.35 -2.43 3.00
CA LEU A 63 13.81 -3.47 2.09
C LEU A 63 14.92 -4.19 2.84
N MET A 64 14.62 -5.38 3.34
CA MET A 64 15.62 -6.18 4.03
C MET A 64 16.35 -7.06 3.00
N ASP A 65 17.60 -6.70 2.67
CA ASP A 65 18.37 -7.36 1.61
C ASP A 65 18.70 -8.83 1.91
N CYS A 66 18.78 -9.22 3.19
CA CYS A 66 19.25 -10.54 3.62
C CYS A 66 18.20 -11.38 4.37
N VAL A 67 16.94 -11.35 3.96
CA VAL A 67 15.90 -12.20 4.58
C VAL A 67 15.87 -13.60 3.95
N ASP A 68 15.92 -14.64 4.79
CA ASP A 68 15.57 -15.99 4.38
C ASP A 68 14.05 -16.08 4.14
N ALA A 69 13.70 -16.29 2.87
CA ALA A 69 12.33 -16.39 2.37
C ALA A 69 11.58 -17.64 2.86
N TYR A 70 12.32 -18.71 3.20
CA TYR A 70 11.74 -20.00 3.57
C TYR A 70 11.73 -20.25 5.08
N ALA A 71 12.37 -19.36 5.85
CA ALA A 71 12.33 -19.40 7.30
C ALA A 71 10.89 -19.25 7.82
N LEU A 72 10.57 -20.02 8.86
CA LEU A 72 9.26 -20.04 9.52
C LEU A 72 9.40 -19.55 10.97
N PRO A 73 8.36 -18.89 11.52
CA PRO A 73 8.31 -18.64 12.95
C PRO A 73 8.14 -19.95 13.75
N PRO A 74 8.38 -19.91 15.07
CA PRO A 74 7.95 -20.98 15.98
C PRO A 74 6.48 -21.31 15.77
N LYS A 75 6.11 -22.58 15.89
CA LYS A 75 4.76 -23.06 15.55
C LYS A 75 3.67 -22.34 16.34
N GLU A 76 3.91 -22.10 17.63
CA GLU A 76 2.98 -21.41 18.52
C GLU A 76 2.68 -19.99 18.04
N LEU A 77 3.70 -19.33 17.52
CA LEU A 77 3.62 -17.97 16.98
C LEU A 77 2.95 -17.96 15.60
N ALA A 78 3.28 -18.95 14.76
CA ALA A 78 2.60 -19.17 13.49
C ALA A 78 1.09 -19.38 13.69
N ASP A 79 0.70 -20.20 14.66
CA ASP A 79 -0.70 -20.51 14.98
C ASP A 79 -1.44 -19.25 15.48
N GLN A 80 -0.77 -18.40 16.26
CA GLN A 80 -1.31 -17.12 16.71
C GLN A 80 -1.61 -16.16 15.55
N PHE A 81 -0.62 -15.88 14.69
CA PHE A 81 -0.84 -14.96 13.56
C PHE A 81 -1.87 -15.50 12.57
N PHE A 82 -1.81 -16.80 12.30
CA PHE A 82 -2.75 -17.45 11.41
C PHE A 82 -4.19 -17.29 11.93
N THR A 83 -4.40 -17.52 13.23
CA THR A 83 -5.71 -17.35 13.88
C THR A 83 -6.15 -15.89 13.84
N ALA A 84 -5.27 -14.96 14.21
CA ALA A 84 -5.54 -13.53 14.17
C ALA A 84 -6.00 -13.07 12.79
N PHE A 85 -5.31 -13.48 11.71
CA PHE A 85 -5.73 -13.17 10.33
C PHE A 85 -7.09 -13.77 9.98
N MET A 86 -7.32 -15.05 10.35
CA MET A 86 -8.55 -15.77 10.02
C MET A 86 -9.81 -15.22 10.70
N GLU A 87 -9.63 -14.51 11.81
CA GLU A 87 -10.70 -13.89 12.61
C GLU A 87 -10.89 -12.41 12.28
N SER A 88 -9.84 -11.69 11.88
CA SER A 88 -9.89 -10.25 11.62
C SER A 88 -10.05 -9.90 10.13
N VAL A 89 -9.09 -10.32 9.30
CA VAL A 89 -8.97 -9.90 7.90
C VAL A 89 -9.82 -10.78 6.99
N HIS A 90 -9.78 -12.10 7.19
CA HIS A 90 -10.45 -13.05 6.30
C HIS A 90 -11.96 -12.82 6.14
N PRO A 91 -12.76 -12.50 7.19
CA PRO A 91 -14.21 -12.29 7.05
C PRO A 91 -14.59 -11.17 6.07
N ALA A 92 -13.77 -10.12 5.95
CA ALA A 92 -14.06 -8.97 5.08
C ALA A 92 -13.67 -9.22 3.62
N PHE A 93 -12.57 -9.92 3.38
CA PHE A 93 -11.95 -9.97 2.04
C PHE A 93 -11.99 -11.34 1.38
N MET A 94 -12.14 -12.42 2.16
CA MET A 94 -12.25 -13.80 1.67
C MET A 94 -11.17 -14.20 0.64
N VAL A 95 -9.99 -13.58 0.71
CA VAL A 95 -8.94 -13.69 -0.31
C VAL A 95 -8.43 -15.11 -0.51
N ILE A 96 -8.47 -15.93 0.55
CA ILE A 96 -8.11 -17.35 0.53
C ILE A 96 -9.31 -18.21 0.90
N ARG A 97 -9.35 -19.46 0.38
CA ARG A 97 -10.37 -20.43 0.80
C ARG A 97 -10.02 -21.01 2.17
N LYS A 98 -10.62 -20.47 3.24
CA LYS A 98 -10.32 -20.83 4.65
C LYS A 98 -10.21 -22.32 4.92
N SER A 99 -11.20 -23.12 4.53
CA SER A 99 -11.20 -24.57 4.79
C SER A 99 -10.00 -25.29 4.19
N ILE A 100 -9.70 -24.99 2.92
CA ILE A 100 -8.58 -25.59 2.17
C ILE A 100 -7.25 -25.10 2.72
N PHE A 101 -7.11 -23.79 2.91
CA PHE A 101 -5.87 -23.18 3.35
C PHE A 101 -5.51 -23.58 4.79
N SER A 102 -6.48 -23.68 5.69
CA SER A 102 -6.27 -24.21 7.05
C SER A 102 -5.84 -25.68 7.06
N ALA A 103 -6.35 -26.50 6.13
CA ALA A 103 -5.91 -27.89 6.01
C ALA A 103 -4.46 -27.98 5.52
N GLN A 104 -4.11 -27.20 4.48
CA GLN A 104 -2.75 -27.10 3.97
C GLN A 104 -1.77 -26.60 5.04
N TYR A 105 -2.15 -25.59 5.81
CA TYR A 105 -1.36 -25.05 6.91
C TYR A 105 -1.03 -26.12 7.96
N ARG A 106 -2.04 -26.87 8.43
CA ARG A 106 -1.83 -27.96 9.41
C ARG A 106 -0.94 -29.06 8.84
N GLN A 107 -1.13 -29.41 7.57
CA GLN A 107 -0.30 -30.42 6.91
C GLN A 107 1.16 -29.94 6.81
N PHE A 108 1.38 -28.70 6.41
CA PHE A 108 2.71 -28.12 6.25
C PHE A 108 3.53 -28.13 7.56
N PHE A 109 2.90 -27.78 8.70
CA PHE A 109 3.57 -27.81 10.00
C PHE A 109 3.69 -29.20 10.64
N SER A 110 2.94 -30.20 10.16
CA SER A 110 3.05 -31.59 10.66
C SER A 110 4.01 -32.44 9.83
N GLN A 111 4.17 -32.12 8.55
CA GLN A 111 5.05 -32.84 7.63
C GLN A 111 5.86 -31.83 6.81
N PRO A 112 7.17 -31.68 7.09
CA PRO A 112 8.03 -30.80 6.33
C PRO A 112 7.97 -31.16 4.85
N SER A 113 7.45 -30.24 4.04
CA SER A 113 7.31 -30.38 2.60
C SER A 113 7.88 -29.14 1.93
N ASN A 114 8.15 -29.21 0.63
CA ASN A 114 8.54 -28.05 -0.17
C ASN A 114 7.27 -27.43 -0.79
N PRO A 115 6.66 -26.41 -0.16
CA PRO A 115 5.42 -25.83 -0.67
C PRO A 115 5.69 -25.04 -1.95
N PRO A 116 4.65 -24.83 -2.79
CA PRO A 116 4.72 -23.86 -3.87
C PRO A 116 5.10 -22.48 -3.34
N ARG A 117 5.99 -21.79 -4.06
CA ARG A 117 6.49 -20.46 -3.66
C ARG A 117 5.36 -19.45 -3.42
N ARG A 118 4.36 -19.43 -4.31
CA ARG A 118 3.18 -18.54 -4.19
C ARG A 118 2.36 -18.85 -2.95
N TRP A 119 2.12 -20.12 -2.65
CA TRP A 119 1.43 -20.53 -1.43
C TRP A 119 2.18 -20.04 -0.17
N LEU A 120 3.51 -20.19 -0.16
CA LEU A 120 4.34 -19.71 0.95
C LEU A 120 4.37 -18.18 1.03
N ALA A 121 4.28 -17.47 -0.11
CA ALA A 121 4.14 -16.02 -0.13
C ALA A 121 2.81 -15.57 0.51
N ILE A 122 1.70 -16.24 0.16
CA ILE A 122 0.39 -16.01 0.77
C ILE A 122 0.47 -16.28 2.28
N LEU A 123 1.11 -17.38 2.71
CA LEU A 123 1.27 -17.69 4.12
C LEU A 123 2.07 -16.62 4.87
N ASN A 124 3.17 -16.13 4.28
CA ASN A 124 3.92 -15.01 4.87
C ASN A 124 3.05 -13.74 4.97
N MET A 125 2.22 -13.43 3.98
CA MET A 125 1.30 -12.29 4.09
C MET A 125 0.22 -12.48 5.17
N VAL A 126 -0.27 -13.71 5.35
CA VAL A 126 -1.16 -14.07 6.47
C VAL A 126 -0.46 -13.79 7.81
N PHE A 127 0.82 -14.14 7.94
CA PHE A 127 1.60 -13.83 9.14
C PHE A 127 1.82 -12.33 9.33
N ALA A 128 2.18 -11.59 8.29
CA ALA A 128 2.38 -10.14 8.34
C ALA A 128 1.13 -9.42 8.87
N LEU A 129 -0.03 -9.71 8.27
CA LEU A 129 -1.31 -9.09 8.65
C LEU A 129 -1.80 -9.55 10.02
N GLY A 130 -1.60 -10.84 10.36
CA GLY A 130 -1.96 -11.37 11.68
C GLY A 130 -1.14 -10.74 12.81
N CYS A 131 0.18 -10.68 12.64
CA CYS A 131 1.12 -9.99 13.54
C CYS A 131 0.72 -8.53 13.73
N ARG A 132 0.50 -7.82 12.61
CA ARG A 132 0.11 -6.41 12.62
C ARG A 132 -1.22 -6.16 13.34
N TYR A 133 -2.21 -7.02 13.12
CA TYR A 133 -3.49 -6.92 13.80
C TYR A 133 -3.34 -7.11 15.32
N GLN A 134 -2.48 -8.03 15.76
CA GLN A 134 -2.19 -8.18 17.20
C GLN A 134 -1.53 -6.94 17.78
N HIS A 135 -0.56 -6.33 17.08
CA HIS A 135 0.07 -5.07 17.51
C HIS A 135 -0.92 -3.91 17.63
N LEU A 136 -1.99 -3.90 16.82
CA LEU A 136 -3.05 -2.90 16.96
C LEU A 136 -3.92 -3.11 18.20
N LEU A 137 -4.07 -4.35 18.65
CA LEU A 137 -4.88 -4.69 19.83
C LEU A 137 -4.08 -4.55 21.13
N ASP A 138 -2.81 -4.95 21.14
CA ASP A 138 -1.93 -4.76 22.28
C ASP A 138 -1.46 -3.29 22.32
N HIS A 139 -2.15 -2.48 23.12
CA HIS A 139 -1.84 -1.05 23.34
C HIS A 139 -0.49 -0.84 24.05
N ALA A 140 0.22 -1.92 24.40
CA ALA A 140 1.56 -1.89 24.93
C ALA A 140 2.54 -2.15 23.77
N GLY A 141 3.30 -1.12 23.38
CA GLY A 141 4.33 -1.19 22.35
C GLY A 141 5.47 -2.16 22.71
N GLY A 142 5.18 -3.45 22.66
CA GLY A 142 6.05 -4.51 23.13
C GLY A 142 6.01 -5.69 22.18
N GLY A 143 6.94 -5.69 21.22
CA GLY A 143 7.20 -6.87 20.41
C GLY A 143 8.08 -6.55 19.23
N ASP A 144 9.35 -6.94 19.35
CA ASP A 144 10.37 -7.07 18.29
C ASP A 144 9.96 -8.15 17.26
N LEU A 145 8.75 -8.01 16.74
CA LEU A 145 8.10 -8.96 15.87
C LEU A 145 7.76 -8.22 14.60
N ASP A 146 8.76 -8.17 13.73
CA ASP A 146 8.72 -7.33 12.56
C ASP A 146 7.74 -7.92 11.54
N ASP A 147 6.49 -7.42 11.50
CA ASP A 147 5.50 -7.77 10.48
C ASP A 147 6.06 -7.50 9.07
N VAL A 148 6.98 -6.55 8.96
CA VAL A 148 7.72 -6.22 7.74
C VAL A 148 8.66 -7.36 7.32
N LEU A 149 9.18 -8.18 8.24
CA LEU A 149 9.96 -9.37 7.92
C LEU A 149 9.16 -10.33 7.04
N TYR A 150 7.91 -10.60 7.41
CA TYR A 150 7.03 -11.48 6.65
C TYR A 150 6.64 -10.87 5.30
N LEU A 151 6.43 -9.56 5.22
CA LEU A 151 6.28 -8.86 3.95
C LEU A 151 7.50 -9.07 3.05
N ASN A 152 8.72 -8.89 3.58
CA ASN A 152 9.95 -9.07 2.81
C ASN A 152 10.10 -10.52 2.31
N ARG A 153 9.76 -11.52 3.13
CA ARG A 153 9.72 -12.93 2.72
C ARG A 153 8.73 -13.16 1.58
N ALA A 154 7.50 -12.67 1.71
CA ALA A 154 6.47 -12.78 0.68
C ALA A 154 6.91 -12.14 -0.63
N ARG A 155 7.50 -10.94 -0.56
CA ARG A 155 8.02 -10.22 -1.73
C ARG A 155 9.11 -11.00 -2.44
N LYS A 156 10.07 -11.59 -1.72
CA LYS A 156 11.13 -12.44 -2.30
C LYS A 156 10.55 -13.71 -2.94
N LEU A 157 9.58 -14.34 -2.30
CA LEU A 157 8.92 -15.53 -2.85
C LEU A 157 8.13 -15.23 -4.13
N ALA A 158 7.45 -14.08 -4.16
CA ALA A 158 6.68 -13.62 -5.32
C ALA A 158 7.59 -13.14 -6.46
N LEU A 159 8.53 -12.23 -6.20
CA LEU A 159 9.30 -11.56 -7.26
C LEU A 159 10.47 -12.38 -7.84
N SER A 160 11.03 -13.36 -7.13
CA SER A 160 12.28 -14.02 -7.56
C SER A 160 12.10 -15.15 -8.59
N GLY A 161 11.13 -15.08 -9.51
CA GLY A 161 10.89 -16.11 -10.55
C GLY A 161 10.95 -15.55 -11.96
N ASN A 162 10.92 -16.41 -12.99
CA ASN A 162 10.74 -16.03 -14.41
C ASN A 162 9.34 -15.42 -14.68
N MET A 163 8.82 -14.60 -13.76
CA MET A 163 7.50 -13.96 -13.79
C MET A 163 7.25 -13.15 -15.06
N LEU A 164 8.30 -12.67 -15.72
CA LEU A 164 8.18 -12.02 -17.04
C LEU A 164 7.61 -12.96 -18.11
N PHE A 165 7.62 -14.28 -17.88
CA PHE A 165 7.22 -15.31 -18.85
C PHE A 165 6.09 -16.22 -18.35
N GLU A 166 5.59 -16.06 -17.12
CA GLU A 166 4.42 -16.80 -16.62
C GLU A 166 3.15 -15.93 -16.66
N HIS A 167 2.02 -16.53 -17.05
CA HIS A 167 0.72 -15.87 -17.05
C HIS A 167 0.29 -15.53 -15.62
N ALA A 168 -0.41 -14.40 -15.45
CA ALA A 168 -0.98 -14.01 -14.17
C ALA A 168 -1.87 -15.14 -13.61
N ASP A 169 -1.44 -15.71 -12.49
CA ASP A 169 -2.14 -16.76 -11.77
C ASP A 169 -3.01 -16.15 -10.67
N LEU A 170 -4.13 -16.79 -10.34
CA LEU A 170 -5.01 -16.36 -9.25
C LEU A 170 -4.23 -16.16 -7.94
N GLN A 171 -3.26 -17.03 -7.66
CA GLN A 171 -2.43 -16.90 -6.46
C GLN A 171 -1.58 -15.62 -6.47
N GLN A 172 -1.16 -15.15 -7.64
CA GLN A 172 -0.40 -13.90 -7.74
C GLN A 172 -1.29 -12.70 -7.38
N ILE A 173 -2.51 -12.67 -7.92
CA ILE A 173 -3.51 -11.65 -7.57
C ILE A 173 -3.80 -11.68 -6.07
N GLN A 174 -3.90 -12.87 -5.45
CA GLN A 174 -4.08 -13.01 -4.01
C GLN A 174 -2.91 -12.41 -3.22
N VAL A 175 -1.67 -12.65 -3.64
CA VAL A 175 -0.48 -12.06 -3.00
C VAL A 175 -0.48 -10.54 -3.14
N GLU A 176 -0.70 -10.01 -4.35
CA GLU A 176 -0.73 -8.57 -4.61
C GLU A 176 -1.83 -7.87 -3.80
N PHE A 177 -3.02 -8.46 -3.74
CA PHE A 177 -4.11 -7.96 -2.92
C PHE A 177 -3.75 -7.91 -1.44
N LEU A 178 -3.15 -8.98 -0.90
CA LEU A 178 -2.72 -9.05 0.49
C LEU A 178 -1.63 -8.01 0.80
N VAL A 179 -0.69 -7.80 -0.13
CA VAL A 179 0.34 -6.76 -0.01
C VAL A 179 -0.29 -5.37 0.01
N ALA A 180 -1.20 -5.08 -0.93
CA ALA A 180 -1.90 -3.80 -0.96
C ALA A 180 -2.67 -3.52 0.35
N LEU A 181 -3.35 -4.54 0.88
CA LEU A 181 -4.04 -4.43 2.16
C LEU A 181 -3.07 -4.16 3.32
N TYR A 182 -1.92 -4.83 3.32
CA TYR A 182 -0.87 -4.59 4.31
C TYR A 182 -0.35 -3.14 4.24
N LEU A 183 -0.01 -2.64 3.04
CA LEU A 183 0.45 -1.26 2.86
C LEU A 183 -0.59 -0.23 3.32
N LEU A 184 -1.87 -0.48 3.03
CA LEU A 184 -2.96 0.37 3.52
C LEU A 184 -3.00 0.39 5.05
N SER A 185 -2.89 -0.77 5.68
CA SER A 185 -2.85 -0.88 7.14
C SER A 185 -1.58 -0.26 7.76
N MET A 186 -0.47 -0.15 7.00
CA MET A 186 0.71 0.61 7.40
C MET A 186 0.44 2.11 7.44
N GLY A 187 -0.12 2.66 6.36
CA GLY A 187 -0.42 4.08 6.25
C GLY A 187 -1.45 4.60 7.26
N GLN A 188 -2.40 3.76 7.69
CA GLN A 188 -3.36 4.14 8.74
C GLN A 188 -2.73 4.25 10.14
N VAL A 189 -1.60 3.56 10.38
CA VAL A 189 -0.96 3.51 11.71
C VAL A 189 0.13 4.57 11.86
N ASN A 190 0.70 5.06 10.77
CA ASN A 190 1.72 6.11 10.79
C ASN A 190 1.12 7.54 10.89
N ARG A 191 -0.15 7.66 11.31
CA ARG A 191 -0.92 8.92 11.45
C ARG A 191 -1.36 9.11 12.89
#